data_AF-A0A1D7QJP5-F1
#
_entry.id   AF-A0A1D7QJP5-F1
#
_cell.length_a   1.000
_cell.length_b   1.000
_cell.length_c   1.000
_cell.angle_alpha   90.00
_cell.angle_beta   90.00
_cell.angle_gamma   90.00
#
_symmetry.space_group_name_H-M   'P 1'
#
loop_
_entity.id
_entity.type
_entity.pdbx_description
1 polymer ?
#
loop_
_entity_poly.entity_id
_entity_poly.type
_entity_poly.pdbx_seq_one_letter_code
_entity_poly.pdbx_strand_id
1 'polypeptide(L)'
;MKSTFNKINLVLLLITTIALVSCKDDNNQDYAVSNQEFVTRASGGNNFEVAAGGLAMSKAEKAEVKHYGEHMVTDHTAAGLELKSLASQKNWSISEGLLLKDQAMLAKLAGLSGNAFDREFMRIMVQSHQETVALFETGSSPMGLADADLRAMASSKLPTLKAHLQEAIVLNAGLNP
;
A
#
# COMPACT_ATOMS: atom_id res chain seq x y z
N MET A 1 74.47 5.77 -53.92
CA MET A 1 75.21 4.75 -53.14
C MET A 1 75.79 5.43 -51.91
N LYS A 2 75.67 4.79 -50.74
CA LYS A 2 76.10 5.18 -49.37
C LYS A 2 75.01 5.77 -48.46
N SER A 3 74.46 4.82 -47.70
CA SER A 3 73.72 4.88 -46.45
C SER A 3 74.38 5.73 -45.36
N THR A 4 73.55 6.35 -44.51
CA THR A 4 73.71 6.27 -43.04
C THR A 4 72.36 6.37 -42.34
N PHE A 5 72.01 5.29 -41.63
CA PHE A 5 70.98 5.19 -40.60
C PHE A 5 71.53 5.68 -39.24
N ASN A 6 70.71 6.39 -38.46
CA ASN A 6 70.73 6.53 -36.97
C ASN A 6 69.91 7.80 -36.59
N LYS A 7 69.07 7.91 -35.57
CA LYS A 7 68.80 7.15 -34.34
C LYS A 7 67.35 7.40 -33.88
N ILE A 8 66.82 6.44 -33.15
CA ILE A 8 65.56 6.41 -32.40
C ILE A 8 65.45 7.60 -31.44
N ASN A 9 64.27 8.23 -31.38
CA ASN A 9 63.73 8.78 -30.13
C ASN A 9 62.23 8.49 -30.03
N LEU A 10 61.94 7.64 -29.05
CA LEU A 10 60.67 7.21 -28.52
C LEU A 10 59.94 8.39 -27.86
N VAL A 11 58.75 8.75 -28.33
CA VAL A 11 57.74 9.42 -27.49
C VAL A 11 56.38 8.84 -27.85
N LEU A 12 55.96 7.86 -27.04
CA LEU A 12 54.62 7.32 -27.00
C LEU A 12 53.75 8.35 -26.24
N LEU A 13 52.96 9.17 -26.93
CA LEU A 13 52.01 10.06 -26.26
C LEU A 13 50.64 9.39 -26.26
N LEU A 14 50.41 8.54 -25.25
CA LEU A 14 49.07 8.13 -24.83
C LEU A 14 48.33 9.39 -24.32
N ILE A 15 47.47 9.96 -25.15
CA ILE A 15 46.47 10.90 -24.66
C ILE A 15 45.27 10.06 -24.24
N THR A 16 45.27 9.71 -22.96
CA THR A 16 44.12 9.13 -22.26
C THR A 16 42.95 10.09 -22.35
N THR A 17 41.87 9.66 -23.00
CA THR A 17 40.56 10.28 -22.88
C THR A 17 40.11 10.17 -21.42
N ILE A 18 40.26 11.24 -20.64
CA ILE A 18 39.58 11.37 -19.36
C ILE A 18 38.11 11.64 -19.70
N ALA A 19 37.31 10.58 -19.78
CA ALA A 19 35.88 10.70 -19.66
C ALA A 19 35.62 11.23 -18.25
N LEU A 20 35.14 12.47 -18.14
CA LEU A 20 34.56 12.98 -16.91
C LEU A 20 33.30 12.16 -16.64
N VAL A 21 33.45 11.06 -15.90
CA VAL A 21 32.33 10.43 -15.20
C VAL A 21 31.87 11.46 -14.18
N SER A 22 30.82 12.19 -14.53
CA SER A 22 30.03 12.90 -13.54
C SER A 22 29.43 11.82 -12.65
N CYS A 23 30.07 11.54 -11.52
CA CYS A 23 29.43 10.84 -10.41
C CYS A 23 28.34 11.78 -9.89
N LYS A 24 27.18 11.73 -10.54
CA LYS A 24 25.95 12.21 -9.94
C LYS A 24 25.56 11.13 -8.95
N ASP A 25 25.81 11.37 -7.67
CA ASP A 25 25.28 10.55 -6.58
C ASP A 25 23.74 10.70 -6.56
N ASP A 26 23.06 10.06 -7.51
CA ASP A 26 21.60 10.07 -7.72
C ASP A 26 20.88 9.07 -6.81
N ASN A 27 21.19 9.08 -5.51
CA ASN A 27 20.55 8.19 -4.53
C ASN A 27 19.41 8.83 -3.73
N ASN A 28 18.81 9.92 -4.22
CA ASN A 28 17.50 10.35 -3.74
C ASN A 28 16.45 10.08 -4.83
N GLN A 29 16.10 8.80 -4.97
CA GLN A 29 14.93 8.41 -5.75
C GLN A 29 13.69 8.91 -5.01
N ASP A 30 12.97 9.87 -5.60
CA ASP A 30 11.72 10.40 -5.01
C ASP A 30 10.62 9.33 -5.13
N TYR A 31 10.44 8.54 -4.07
CA TYR A 31 9.34 7.60 -3.95
C TYR A 31 8.04 8.34 -3.60
N ALA A 32 6.92 7.88 -4.16
CA ALA A 32 5.62 8.52 -3.99
C ALA A 32 5.14 8.55 -2.54
N VAL A 33 5.50 7.54 -1.75
CA VAL A 33 5.18 7.46 -0.32
C VAL A 33 6.35 6.85 0.45
N SER A 34 6.60 7.33 1.67
CA SER A 34 7.61 6.70 2.53
C SER A 34 7.14 5.34 3.04
N ASN A 35 8.06 4.39 3.25
CA ASN A 35 7.71 3.07 3.79
C ASN A 35 6.97 3.19 5.14
N GLN A 36 7.43 4.08 6.02
CA GLN A 36 6.82 4.30 7.33
C GLN A 36 5.39 4.85 7.20
N GLU A 37 5.17 5.82 6.32
CA GLU A 37 3.83 6.36 6.09
C GLU A 37 2.88 5.30 5.54
N PHE A 38 3.33 4.50 4.56
CA PHE A 38 2.53 3.41 4.01
C PHE A 38 2.15 2.40 5.10
N VAL A 39 3.12 1.94 5.91
CA VAL A 39 2.87 0.98 6.99
C VAL A 39 1.87 1.55 7.99
N THR A 40 2.02 2.80 8.42
CA THR A 40 1.10 3.44 9.36
C THR A 40 -0.32 3.56 8.79
N ARG A 41 -0.46 4.00 7.53
CA ARG A 41 -1.77 4.14 6.87
C ARG A 41 -2.43 2.80 6.62
N ALA A 42 -1.69 1.82 6.10
CA ALA A 42 -2.21 0.48 5.80
C ALA A 42 -2.63 -0.25 7.07
N SER A 43 -1.83 -0.22 8.14
CA SER A 43 -2.19 -0.85 9.42
C SER A 43 -3.38 -0.16 10.10
N GLY A 44 -3.44 1.18 10.05
CA GLY A 44 -4.57 1.93 10.60
C GLY A 44 -5.89 1.66 9.87
N GLY A 45 -5.88 1.68 8.53
CA GLY A 45 -7.04 1.31 7.71
C GLY A 45 -7.46 -0.14 7.92
N ASN A 46 -6.50 -1.07 8.01
CA ASN A 46 -6.77 -2.47 8.31
C ASN A 46 -7.47 -2.66 9.67
N ASN A 47 -7.00 -1.97 10.72
CA ASN A 47 -7.64 -2.01 12.04
C ASN A 47 -9.10 -1.52 11.98
N PHE A 48 -9.35 -0.49 11.18
CA PHE A 48 -10.70 0.01 10.96
C PHE A 48 -11.60 -1.01 10.26
N GLU A 49 -11.14 -1.60 9.15
CA GLU A 49 -11.93 -2.55 8.37
C GLU A 49 -12.22 -3.84 9.15
N VAL A 50 -11.28 -4.33 9.97
CA VAL A 50 -11.53 -5.44 10.91
C VAL A 50 -12.59 -5.07 11.95
N ALA A 51 -12.49 -3.91 12.58
CA ALA A 51 -13.45 -3.48 13.60
C ALA A 51 -14.85 -3.26 13.00
N ALA A 52 -14.93 -2.63 11.82
CA ALA A 52 -16.18 -2.39 11.11
C ALA A 52 -16.81 -3.71 10.65
N GLY A 53 -16.03 -4.67 10.15
CA GLY A 53 -16.51 -6.01 9.80
C GLY A 53 -17.12 -6.74 11.00
N GLY A 54 -16.51 -6.64 12.19
CA GLY A 54 -17.07 -7.18 13.42
C GLY A 54 -18.40 -6.53 13.83
N LEU A 55 -18.57 -5.22 13.58
CA LEU A 55 -19.87 -4.56 13.74
C LEU A 55 -20.89 -5.11 12.73
N ALA A 56 -20.52 -5.35 11.48
CA ALA A 56 -21.43 -5.90 10.49
C ALA A 56 -21.93 -7.30 10.85
N MET A 57 -21.04 -8.19 11.31
CA MET A 57 -21.42 -9.52 11.80
C MET A 57 -22.47 -9.47 12.92
N SER A 58 -22.40 -8.44 13.78
CA SER A 58 -23.27 -8.33 14.96
C SER A 58 -24.53 -7.48 14.75
N LYS A 59 -24.51 -6.49 13.85
CA LYS A 59 -25.55 -5.45 13.74
C LYS A 59 -26.28 -5.42 12.41
N ALA A 60 -25.73 -6.03 11.36
CA ALA A 60 -26.36 -5.99 10.05
C ALA A 60 -27.71 -6.71 10.06
N GLU A 61 -28.68 -6.21 9.27
CA GLU A 61 -29.95 -6.91 9.06
C GLU A 61 -29.80 -7.92 7.92
N LYS A 62 -29.18 -7.46 6.83
CA LYS A 62 -29.01 -8.18 5.58
C LYS A 62 -27.95 -9.26 5.66
N ALA A 63 -28.27 -10.45 5.16
CA ALA A 63 -27.36 -11.60 5.17
C ALA A 63 -26.11 -11.32 4.34
N GLU A 64 -26.26 -10.65 3.21
CA GLU A 64 -25.18 -10.23 2.33
C GLU A 64 -24.21 -9.26 3.02
N VAL A 65 -24.70 -8.35 3.87
CA VAL A 65 -23.86 -7.41 4.63
C VAL A 65 -23.13 -8.12 5.78
N LYS A 66 -23.78 -9.08 6.44
CA LYS A 66 -23.09 -9.95 7.43
C LYS A 66 -21.95 -10.71 6.79
N HIS A 67 -22.22 -11.34 5.65
CA HIS A 67 -21.22 -12.13 4.93
C HIS A 67 -20.05 -11.25 4.45
N TYR A 68 -20.34 -10.03 4.00
CA TYR A 68 -19.31 -9.03 3.72
C TYR A 68 -18.41 -8.79 4.93
N GLY A 69 -19.01 -8.50 6.09
CA GLY A 69 -18.28 -8.31 7.35
C GLY A 69 -17.42 -9.50 7.76
N GLU A 70 -17.88 -10.74 7.56
CA GLU A 70 -17.15 -11.96 7.90
C GLU A 70 -15.84 -12.10 7.12
N HIS A 71 -15.87 -11.90 5.81
CA HIS A 71 -14.65 -12.01 5.02
C HIS A 71 -13.75 -10.77 5.17
N MET A 72 -14.29 -9.57 5.45
CA MET A 72 -13.48 -8.42 5.89
C MET A 72 -12.64 -8.79 7.11
N VAL A 73 -13.25 -9.32 8.16
CA VAL A 73 -12.53 -9.71 9.38
C VAL A 73 -11.47 -10.77 9.05
N THR A 74 -11.82 -11.77 8.26
CA THR A 74 -10.93 -12.89 7.92
C THR A 74 -9.69 -12.41 7.14
N ASP A 75 -9.92 -11.76 6.00
CA ASP A 75 -8.87 -11.39 5.06
C ASP A 75 -7.99 -10.26 5.61
N HIS A 76 -8.59 -9.25 6.26
CA HIS A 76 -7.84 -8.13 6.83
C HIS A 76 -7.10 -8.52 8.12
N THR A 77 -7.61 -9.49 8.91
CA THR A 77 -6.81 -10.01 10.04
C THR A 77 -5.55 -10.70 9.52
N ALA A 78 -5.68 -11.53 8.48
CA ALA A 78 -4.52 -12.19 7.86
C ALA A 78 -3.53 -11.17 7.27
N ALA A 79 -4.01 -10.18 6.52
CA ALA A 79 -3.18 -9.13 5.93
C ALA A 79 -2.48 -8.26 7.00
N GLY A 80 -3.19 -7.93 8.08
CA GLY A 80 -2.64 -7.17 9.21
C GLY A 80 -1.51 -7.91 9.93
N LEU A 81 -1.65 -9.23 10.12
CA LEU A 81 -0.58 -10.06 10.70
C LEU A 81 0.65 -10.12 9.81
N GLU A 82 0.47 -10.24 8.49
CA GLU A 82 1.56 -10.21 7.52
C GLU A 82 2.29 -8.86 7.54
N LEU A 83 1.55 -7.74 7.49
CA LEU A 83 2.13 -6.40 7.58
C LEU A 83 2.90 -6.19 8.90
N LYS A 84 2.33 -6.64 10.02
CA LYS A 84 2.98 -6.54 11.34
C LYS A 84 4.30 -7.32 11.40
N SER A 85 4.33 -8.51 10.81
CA SER A 85 5.56 -9.32 10.73
C SER A 85 6.63 -8.60 9.90
N LEU A 86 6.28 -8.11 8.71
CA LEU A 86 7.21 -7.38 7.85
C LEU A 86 7.71 -6.08 8.52
N ALA A 87 6.81 -5.31 9.12
CA ALA A 87 7.15 -4.07 9.83
C ALA A 87 8.11 -4.34 10.99
N SER A 88 7.91 -5.42 11.75
CA SER A 88 8.81 -5.82 12.84
C SER A 88 10.21 -6.17 12.34
N GLN A 89 10.31 -6.90 11.21
CA GLN A 89 11.60 -7.25 10.61
C GLN A 89 12.37 -6.03 10.08
N LYS A 90 11.64 -5.00 9.65
CA LYS A 90 12.19 -3.78 9.03
C LYS A 90 12.28 -2.59 10.00
N ASN A 91 11.90 -2.78 11.27
CA ASN A 91 11.82 -1.74 12.31
C ASN A 91 10.91 -0.56 11.96
N TRP A 92 9.80 -0.80 11.25
CA TRP A 92 8.75 0.20 11.06
C TRP A 92 7.69 0.10 12.14
N SER A 93 7.12 1.25 12.52
CA SER A 93 6.02 1.30 13.48
C SER A 93 4.67 1.07 12.78
N ILE A 94 3.88 0.13 13.28
CA ILE A 94 2.47 0.00 12.89
C ILE A 94 1.59 0.98 13.68
N SER A 95 0.38 1.23 13.18
CA SER A 95 -0.68 1.83 13.98
C SER A 95 -1.25 0.76 14.92
N GLU A 96 -1.14 0.98 16.23
CA GLU A 96 -1.70 0.08 17.25
C GLU A 96 -3.24 0.21 17.38
N GLY A 97 -3.83 1.22 16.75
CA GLY A 97 -5.26 1.48 16.82
C GLY A 97 -5.81 2.11 15.54
N LEU A 98 -7.00 2.69 15.66
CA LEU A 98 -7.68 3.39 14.59
C LEU A 98 -7.02 4.74 14.32
N LEU A 99 -6.93 5.13 13.04
CA LEU A 99 -6.59 6.50 12.69
C LEU A 99 -7.70 7.44 13.16
N LEU A 100 -7.35 8.69 13.49
CA LEU A 100 -8.31 9.68 13.98
C LEU A 100 -9.52 9.85 13.05
N LYS A 101 -9.28 9.82 11.72
CA LYS A 101 -10.34 9.94 10.71
C LYS A 101 -11.35 8.78 10.78
N ASP A 102 -10.91 7.59 11.17
CA ASP A 102 -11.69 6.36 11.15
C ASP A 102 -12.49 6.17 12.46
N GLN A 103 -12.06 6.79 13.56
CA GLN A 103 -12.74 6.70 14.86
C GLN A 103 -14.19 7.22 14.81
N ALA A 104 -14.41 8.35 14.13
CA ALA A 104 -15.74 8.93 13.99
C ALA A 104 -16.67 8.06 13.13
N MET A 105 -16.12 7.44 12.07
CA MET A 105 -16.86 6.52 11.21
C MET A 105 -17.28 5.27 11.99
N LEU A 106 -16.37 4.68 12.76
CA LEU A 106 -16.69 3.49 13.56
C LEU A 106 -17.71 3.81 14.67
N ALA A 107 -17.58 4.96 15.33
CA ALA A 107 -18.55 5.42 16.33
C ALA A 107 -19.95 5.62 15.73
N LYS A 108 -20.03 6.19 14.51
CA LYS A 108 -21.29 6.32 13.77
C LYS A 108 -21.92 4.95 13.52
N LEU A 109 -21.15 3.98 13.00
CA LEU A 109 -21.63 2.62 12.77
C LEU A 109 -22.12 1.93 14.05
N ALA A 110 -21.39 2.10 15.16
CA ALA A 110 -21.76 1.51 16.44
C ALA A 110 -23.13 2.00 16.95
N GLY A 111 -23.50 3.25 16.65
CA GLY A 111 -24.79 3.85 17.00
C GLY A 111 -25.96 3.46 16.09
N LEU A 112 -25.71 2.73 15.00
CA LEU A 112 -26.73 2.28 14.06
C LEU A 112 -27.11 0.81 14.27
N SER A 113 -28.26 0.44 13.73
CA SER A 113 -28.75 -0.94 13.68
C SER A 113 -29.66 -1.17 12.46
N GLY A 114 -29.85 -2.45 12.12
CA GLY A 114 -30.77 -2.87 11.06
C GLY A 114 -30.44 -2.26 9.69
N ASN A 115 -31.48 -1.97 8.90
CA ASN A 115 -31.29 -1.38 7.56
C ASN A 115 -30.52 -0.04 7.55
N ALA A 116 -30.57 0.74 8.64
CA ALA A 116 -29.81 1.99 8.72
C ALA A 116 -28.31 1.71 8.89
N PHE A 117 -27.96 0.69 9.65
CA PHE A 117 -26.58 0.19 9.75
C PHE A 117 -26.11 -0.29 8.38
N ASP A 118 -26.86 -1.17 7.71
CA ASP A 118 -26.46 -1.77 6.43
C ASP A 118 -26.13 -0.71 5.37
N ARG A 119 -27.00 0.30 5.25
CA ARG A 119 -26.81 1.41 4.31
C ARG A 119 -25.58 2.24 4.60
N GLU A 120 -25.32 2.56 5.86
CA GLU A 120 -24.17 3.39 6.24
C GLU A 120 -22.87 2.59 6.16
N PHE A 121 -22.88 1.35 6.62
CA PHE A 121 -21.76 0.43 6.54
C PHE A 121 -21.28 0.28 5.10
N MET A 122 -22.16 0.00 4.15
CA MET A 122 -21.72 -0.16 2.76
C MET A 122 -21.22 1.13 2.12
N ARG A 123 -21.76 2.31 2.48
CA ARG A 123 -21.19 3.59 2.03
C ARG A 123 -19.76 3.78 2.53
N ILE A 124 -19.54 3.51 3.81
CA ILE A 124 -18.25 3.65 4.47
C ILE A 124 -17.24 2.62 3.90
N MET A 125 -17.65 1.38 3.65
CA MET A 125 -16.78 0.35 3.06
C MET A 125 -16.35 0.72 1.64
N VAL A 126 -17.23 1.29 0.81
CA VAL A 126 -16.84 1.81 -0.51
C VAL A 126 -15.78 2.91 -0.36
N GLN A 127 -15.99 3.90 0.51
CA GLN A 127 -15.02 4.97 0.72
C GLN A 127 -13.67 4.43 1.23
N SER A 128 -13.70 3.59 2.27
CA SER A 128 -12.49 3.00 2.88
C SER A 128 -11.70 2.20 1.85
N HIS A 129 -12.35 1.30 1.10
CA HIS A 129 -11.65 0.49 0.12
C HIS A 129 -11.14 1.30 -1.09
N GLN A 130 -11.79 2.40 -1.48
CA GLN A 130 -11.24 3.30 -2.50
C GLN A 130 -9.91 3.91 -2.03
N GLU A 131 -9.86 4.39 -0.79
CA GLU A 131 -8.63 4.93 -0.18
C GLU A 131 -7.54 3.84 -0.06
N THR A 132 -7.92 2.64 0.40
CA THR A 132 -7.01 1.50 0.55
C THR A 132 -6.47 1.02 -0.80
N VAL A 133 -7.32 0.84 -1.82
CA VAL A 133 -6.88 0.45 -3.17
C VAL A 133 -5.93 1.50 -3.75
N ALA A 134 -6.23 2.79 -3.64
CA ALA A 134 -5.36 3.86 -4.13
C ALA A 134 -3.98 3.86 -3.43
N LEU A 135 -3.96 3.64 -2.11
CA LEU A 135 -2.71 3.51 -1.35
C LEU A 135 -1.88 2.32 -1.84
N PHE A 136 -2.52 1.15 -2.02
CA PHE A 136 -1.84 -0.08 -2.43
C PHE A 136 -1.40 -0.04 -3.90
N GLU A 137 -2.16 0.59 -4.79
CA GLU A 137 -1.75 0.82 -6.19
C GLU A 137 -0.51 1.72 -6.23
N THR A 138 -0.54 2.83 -5.50
CA THR A 138 0.61 3.73 -5.35
C THR A 138 1.81 2.95 -4.82
N GLY A 139 1.65 2.24 -3.70
CA GLY A 139 2.74 1.51 -3.05
C GLY A 139 3.33 0.38 -3.90
N SER A 140 2.50 -0.31 -4.67
CA SER A 140 2.91 -1.41 -5.56
C SER A 140 3.68 -0.93 -6.81
N SER A 141 3.58 0.35 -7.17
CA SER A 141 4.21 0.90 -8.37
C SER A 141 5.74 0.91 -8.26
N PRO A 142 6.50 0.91 -9.38
CA PRO A 142 7.96 0.90 -9.35
C PRO A 142 8.59 2.03 -8.52
N MET A 143 7.96 3.22 -8.54
CA MET A 143 8.34 4.40 -7.77
C MET A 143 7.44 4.66 -6.56
N GLY A 144 6.65 3.67 -6.16
CA GLY A 144 5.72 3.77 -5.04
C GLY A 144 6.42 3.81 -3.69
N LEU A 145 7.16 2.73 -3.43
CA LEU A 145 7.84 2.45 -2.18
C LEU A 145 9.31 2.11 -2.43
N ALA A 146 10.16 2.54 -1.49
CA ALA A 146 11.59 2.26 -1.54
C ALA A 146 11.91 0.78 -1.25
N ASP A 147 11.21 0.18 -0.29
CA ASP A 147 11.45 -1.21 0.09
C ASP A 147 10.73 -2.18 -0.86
N ALA A 148 11.50 -3.11 -1.43
CA ALA A 148 11.01 -4.05 -2.43
C ALA A 148 10.03 -5.08 -1.84
N ASP A 149 10.22 -5.50 -0.59
CA ASP A 149 9.35 -6.48 0.06
C ASP A 149 7.99 -5.86 0.39
N LEU A 150 7.98 -4.61 0.86
CA LEU A 150 6.75 -3.87 1.11
C LEU A 150 5.97 -3.58 -0.19
N ARG A 151 6.69 -3.26 -1.28
CA ARG A 151 6.08 -3.12 -2.62
C ARG A 151 5.49 -4.44 -3.12
N ALA A 152 6.18 -5.55 -2.93
CA ALA A 152 5.69 -6.89 -3.31
C ALA A 152 4.46 -7.29 -2.49
N MET A 153 4.47 -7.02 -1.18
CA MET A 153 3.31 -7.22 -0.32
C MET A 153 2.12 -6.37 -0.78
N ALA A 154 2.32 -5.07 -1.05
CA ALA A 154 1.26 -4.20 -1.55
C ALA A 154 0.66 -4.77 -2.87
N SER A 155 1.53 -5.19 -3.80
CA SER A 155 1.09 -5.81 -5.05
C SER A 155 0.29 -7.10 -4.85
N SER A 156 0.64 -7.93 -3.86
CA SER A 156 -0.02 -9.23 -3.65
C SER A 156 -1.43 -9.09 -3.08
N LYS A 157 -1.74 -7.98 -2.38
CA LYS A 157 -3.06 -7.72 -1.79
C LYS A 157 -4.04 -7.03 -2.73
N LEU A 158 -3.57 -6.38 -3.78
CA LEU A 158 -4.42 -5.65 -4.73
C LEU A 158 -5.58 -6.46 -5.32
N PRO A 159 -5.42 -7.73 -5.74
CA PRO A 159 -6.55 -8.51 -6.27
C PRO A 159 -7.70 -8.64 -5.28
N THR A 160 -7.40 -8.98 -4.02
CA THR A 160 -8.40 -9.12 -2.95
C THR A 160 -9.03 -7.77 -2.61
N LEU A 161 -8.23 -6.72 -2.43
CA LEU A 161 -8.73 -5.38 -2.12
C LEU A 161 -9.68 -4.84 -3.21
N LYS A 162 -9.37 -5.10 -4.49
CA LYS A 162 -10.23 -4.73 -5.61
C LYS A 162 -11.51 -5.55 -5.67
N ALA A 163 -11.45 -6.84 -5.31
CA ALA A 163 -12.62 -7.69 -5.22
C ALA A 163 -13.58 -7.21 -4.10
N HIS A 164 -13.04 -6.92 -2.92
CA HIS A 164 -13.79 -6.34 -1.80
C HIS A 164 -14.43 -5.00 -2.18
N LEU A 165 -13.68 -4.09 -2.81
CA LEU A 165 -14.22 -2.82 -3.30
C LEU A 165 -15.39 -3.03 -4.28
N GLN A 166 -15.23 -3.96 -5.22
CA GLN A 166 -16.26 -4.23 -6.22
C GLN A 166 -17.53 -4.79 -5.57
N GLU A 167 -17.39 -5.71 -4.62
CA GLU A 167 -18.52 -6.23 -3.85
C GLU A 167 -19.19 -5.11 -3.05
N ALA A 168 -18.40 -4.24 -2.40
CA ALA A 168 -18.92 -3.12 -1.65
C ALA A 168 -19.75 -2.16 -2.50
N ILE A 169 -19.28 -1.87 -3.73
CA ILE A 169 -20.00 -1.03 -4.69
C ILE A 169 -21.36 -1.66 -5.07
N VAL A 170 -21.38 -2.97 -5.35
CA VAL A 170 -22.61 -3.68 -5.74
C VAL A 170 -23.62 -3.70 -4.60
N LEU A 171 -23.19 -4.07 -3.39
CA LEU A 171 -24.05 -4.08 -2.21
C LEU A 171 -24.55 -2.68 -1.86
N ASN A 172 -23.67 -1.68 -1.92
CA ASN A 172 -24.03 -0.29 -1.67
C ASN A 172 -25.11 0.20 -2.66
N ALA A 173 -24.96 -0.08 -3.96
CA ALA A 173 -25.94 0.33 -4.96
C ALA A 173 -27.33 -0.30 -4.73
N GLY A 174 -27.39 -1.56 -4.27
CA GLY A 174 -28.65 -2.23 -3.93
C GLY A 174 -29.33 -1.67 -2.67
N LEU A 175 -28.55 -1.18 -1.71
CA LEU A 175 -29.06 -0.65 -0.44
C LEU A 175 -29.31 0.86 -0.47
N ASN A 176 -28.64 1.57 -1.38
CA ASN A 176 -28.62 3.03 -1.50
C ASN A 176 -28.88 3.46 -2.96
N PRO A 177 -30.10 3.23 -3.47
CA PRO A 177 -30.48 3.59 -4.84
C PRO A 177 -30.61 5.10 -5.08
#